data_AF-A0A2E0D1I6-F1
#
_entry.id   AF-A0A2E0D1I6-F1
#
_cell.length_a   1.000
_cell.length_b   1.000
_cell.length_c   1.000
_cell.angle_alpha   90.00
_cell.angle_beta   90.00
_cell.angle_gamma   90.00
#
_symmetry.space_group_name_H-M   'P 1'
#
loop_
_entity.id
_entity.type
_entity.pdbx_description
1 polymer ?
#
loop_
_entity_poly.entity_id
_entity_poly.type
_entity_poly.pdbx_seq_one_letter_code
_entity_poly.pdbx_strand_id
1 'polypeptide(L)'
;MEKGIIMIVNNLTPLELVTHLFSCLQIADNQIDWEEKEVWADTLSALFPDHTPDHAQEVLQIAYQTILPMDNFGRKNHIIAVCNKLKDHYSKEQLQNELAPKITELIDADGMVLSAEVDSAAVVAEELGIIIDISED
;
A
#
# COMPACT_ATOMS: atom_id res chain seq x y z
N MET A 1 -3.80 -21.29 -0.79
CA MET A 1 -3.95 -19.86 -1.10
C MET A 1 -2.76 -19.08 -0.52
N GLU A 2 -2.53 -19.18 0.79
CA GLU A 2 -1.42 -18.51 1.52
C GLU A 2 -0.01 -18.72 0.90
N LYS A 3 0.36 -19.95 0.54
CA LYS A 3 1.65 -20.23 -0.13
C LYS A 3 1.83 -19.53 -1.49
N GLY A 4 0.74 -19.24 -2.21
CA GLY A 4 0.79 -18.58 -3.51
C GLY A 4 1.07 -17.08 -3.37
N ILE A 5 0.41 -16.43 -2.40
CA ILE A 5 0.61 -15.01 -2.08
C ILE A 5 2.05 -14.75 -1.64
N ILE A 6 2.57 -15.59 -0.72
CA ILE A 6 3.95 -15.45 -0.21
C ILE A 6 4.99 -15.57 -1.35
N MET A 7 4.79 -16.46 -2.32
CA MET A 7 5.71 -16.59 -3.46
C MET A 7 5.69 -15.37 -4.38
N ILE A 8 4.53 -14.74 -4.58
CA ILE A 8 4.44 -13.51 -5.39
C ILE A 8 5.19 -12.38 -4.67
N VAL A 9 4.86 -12.14 -3.40
CA VAL A 9 5.41 -11.02 -2.61
C VAL A 9 6.93 -11.12 -2.44
N ASN A 10 7.47 -12.33 -2.26
CA ASN A 10 8.92 -12.51 -2.05
C ASN A 10 9.80 -12.07 -3.25
N ASN A 11 9.22 -11.96 -4.44
CA ASN A 11 9.94 -11.56 -5.65
C ASN A 11 9.75 -10.07 -6.00
N LEU A 12 8.93 -9.34 -5.24
CA LEU A 12 8.68 -7.92 -5.50
C LEU A 12 9.87 -7.07 -5.05
N THR A 13 10.20 -6.08 -5.86
CA THR A 13 11.12 -4.99 -5.53
C THR A 13 10.51 -4.04 -4.49
N PRO A 14 11.29 -3.17 -3.84
CA PRO A 14 10.75 -2.17 -2.92
C PRO A 14 9.68 -1.25 -3.53
N LEU A 15 9.82 -0.87 -4.81
CA LEU A 15 8.82 -0.08 -5.54
C LEU A 15 7.52 -0.88 -5.69
N GLU A 16 7.61 -2.12 -6.14
CA GLU A 16 6.44 -2.99 -6.29
C GLU A 16 5.77 -3.28 -4.94
N LEU A 17 6.53 -3.47 -3.86
CA LEU A 17 5.98 -3.65 -2.52
C LEU A 17 5.19 -2.43 -2.04
N VAL A 18 5.72 -1.22 -2.21
CA VAL A 18 5.00 0.02 -1.89
C VAL A 18 3.75 0.14 -2.74
N THR A 19 3.83 -0.12 -4.04
CA THR A 19 2.66 -0.08 -4.92
C THR A 19 1.61 -1.09 -4.52
N HIS A 20 1.97 -2.35 -4.22
CA HIS A 20 1.02 -3.35 -3.75
C HIS A 20 0.35 -2.96 -2.42
N LEU A 21 1.09 -2.34 -1.50
CA LEU A 21 0.53 -1.83 -0.24
C LEU A 21 -0.50 -0.74 -0.51
N PHE A 22 -0.13 0.27 -1.30
CA PHE A 22 -1.00 1.40 -1.64
C PHE A 22 -2.23 0.94 -2.42
N SER A 23 -2.06 0.03 -3.39
CA SER A 23 -3.18 -0.55 -4.13
C SER A 23 -4.15 -1.31 -3.25
N CYS A 24 -3.71 -1.95 -2.15
CA CYS A 24 -4.62 -2.58 -1.20
C CYS A 24 -5.46 -1.57 -0.43
N LEU A 25 -4.89 -0.41 -0.10
CA LEU A 25 -5.58 0.68 0.60
C LEU A 25 -6.58 1.36 -0.33
N GLN A 26 -6.14 1.77 -1.52
CA GLN A 26 -6.96 2.42 -2.56
C GLN A 26 -8.22 1.65 -2.96
N ILE A 27 -8.19 0.32 -2.84
CA ILE A 27 -9.32 -0.54 -3.24
C ILE A 27 -9.98 -1.22 -2.04
N ALA A 28 -9.73 -0.74 -0.82
CA ALA A 28 -10.30 -1.31 0.38
C ALA A 28 -11.84 -1.30 0.35
N ASP A 29 -12.43 -0.24 -0.22
CA ASP A 29 -13.87 -0.10 -0.45
C ASP A 29 -14.35 -0.68 -1.81
N ASN A 30 -13.42 -1.16 -2.65
CA ASN A 30 -13.57 -1.64 -4.03
C ASN A 30 -13.80 -0.55 -5.09
N GLN A 31 -13.49 0.71 -4.77
CA GLN A 31 -13.40 1.78 -5.76
C GLN A 31 -11.94 2.04 -6.08
N ILE A 32 -11.70 2.89 -7.09
CA ILE A 32 -10.36 3.37 -7.36
C ILE A 32 -10.50 4.85 -7.60
N ASP A 33 -10.02 5.63 -6.64
CA ASP A 33 -10.11 7.08 -6.68
C ASP A 33 -8.96 7.69 -7.50
N TRP A 34 -9.18 8.89 -8.05
CA TRP A 34 -8.17 9.58 -8.85
C TRP A 34 -7.17 10.32 -7.94
N GLU A 35 -7.65 10.98 -6.91
CA GLU A 35 -6.88 11.74 -5.94
C GLU A 35 -5.93 10.80 -5.17
N GLU A 36 -6.40 9.62 -4.76
CA GLU A 36 -5.53 8.60 -4.15
C GLU A 36 -4.44 8.09 -5.10
N LYS A 37 -4.72 8.03 -6.42
CA LYS A 37 -3.71 7.65 -7.41
C LYS A 37 -2.64 8.73 -7.56
N GLU A 38 -3.02 10.00 -7.50
CA GLU A 38 -2.05 11.11 -7.52
C GLU A 38 -1.12 11.02 -6.30
N VAL A 39 -1.67 10.78 -5.10
CA VAL A 39 -0.86 10.60 -3.88
C VAL A 39 0.09 9.41 -4.01
N TRP A 40 -0.35 8.28 -4.57
CA TRP A 40 0.53 7.15 -4.85
C TRP A 40 1.66 7.51 -5.82
N ALA A 41 1.36 8.23 -6.91
CA ALA A 41 2.36 8.61 -7.91
C ALA A 41 3.41 9.57 -7.33
N ASP A 42 2.98 10.54 -6.52
CA ASP A 42 3.86 11.45 -5.79
C ASP A 42 4.72 10.71 -4.76
N THR A 43 4.14 9.73 -4.08
CA THR A 43 4.86 8.86 -3.14
C THR A 43 5.96 8.06 -3.84
N LEU A 44 5.66 7.44 -4.99
CA LEU A 44 6.66 6.73 -5.77
C LEU A 44 7.78 7.65 -6.27
N SER A 45 7.44 8.86 -6.71
CA SER A 45 8.42 9.86 -7.15
C SER A 45 9.34 10.30 -6.02
N ALA A 46 8.83 10.40 -4.79
CA ALA A 46 9.62 10.74 -3.62
C ALA A 46 10.55 9.59 -3.18
N LEU A 47 10.05 8.36 -3.14
CA LEU A 47 10.80 7.20 -2.64
C LEU A 47 11.76 6.61 -3.68
N PHE A 48 11.41 6.72 -4.97
CA PHE A 48 12.13 6.10 -6.09
C PHE A 48 12.35 7.11 -7.23
N PRO A 49 13.15 8.16 -7.03
CA PRO A 49 13.27 9.27 -8.00
C PRO A 49 13.79 8.85 -9.38
N ASP A 50 14.44 7.69 -9.50
CA ASP A 50 14.96 7.16 -10.76
C ASP A 50 13.94 6.32 -11.56
N HIS A 51 12.71 6.14 -11.04
CA HIS A 51 11.66 5.41 -11.75
C HIS A 51 11.12 6.21 -12.95
N THR A 52 10.44 5.54 -13.88
CA THR A 52 9.71 6.20 -14.96
C THR A 52 8.20 6.10 -14.73
N PRO A 53 7.40 7.12 -15.09
CA PRO A 53 5.95 7.06 -14.97
C PRO A 53 5.32 5.84 -15.67
N ASP A 54 5.81 5.50 -16.87
CA ASP A 54 5.34 4.33 -17.60
C ASP A 54 5.55 3.03 -16.81
N HIS A 55 6.73 2.87 -16.20
CA HIS A 55 7.02 1.69 -15.39
C HIS A 55 6.17 1.65 -14.11
N ALA A 56 5.99 2.78 -13.43
CA ALA A 56 5.11 2.84 -12.26
C ALA A 56 3.67 2.44 -12.62
N GLN A 57 3.17 2.91 -13.77
CA GLN A 57 1.83 2.58 -14.23
C GLN A 57 1.66 1.09 -14.57
N GLU A 58 2.68 0.45 -15.17
CA GLU A 58 2.71 -0.99 -15.41
C GLU A 58 2.65 -1.77 -14.08
N VAL A 59 3.45 -1.36 -13.09
CA VAL A 59 3.48 -1.98 -11.76
C VAL A 59 2.13 -1.83 -11.06
N LEU A 60 1.50 -0.66 -11.12
CA LEU A 60 0.16 -0.41 -10.56
C LEU A 60 -0.89 -1.32 -11.19
N GLN A 61 -0.85 -1.47 -12.52
CA GLN A 61 -1.79 -2.34 -13.22
C GLN A 61 -1.64 -3.80 -12.79
N ILE A 62 -0.40 -4.28 -12.65
CA ILE A 62 -0.10 -5.64 -12.16
C ILE A 62 -0.59 -5.83 -10.72
N ALA A 63 -0.40 -4.82 -9.87
CA ALA A 63 -0.89 -4.84 -8.49
C ALA A 63 -2.42 -4.98 -8.45
N TYR A 64 -3.17 -4.15 -9.19
CA TYR A 64 -4.63 -4.28 -9.26
C TYR A 64 -5.08 -5.64 -9.82
N GLN A 65 -4.45 -6.13 -10.89
CA GLN A 65 -4.77 -7.46 -11.46
C GLN A 65 -4.56 -8.58 -10.43
N THR A 66 -3.60 -8.42 -9.53
CA THR A 66 -3.30 -9.37 -8.46
C THR A 66 -4.33 -9.28 -7.33
N ILE A 67 -4.69 -8.07 -6.90
CA ILE A 67 -5.45 -7.84 -5.66
C ILE A 67 -6.97 -7.86 -5.88
N LEU A 68 -7.48 -7.33 -7.01
CA LEU A 68 -8.92 -7.26 -7.28
C LEU A 68 -9.65 -8.62 -7.18
N PRO A 69 -9.08 -9.76 -7.64
CA PRO A 69 -9.72 -11.06 -7.49
C PRO A 69 -9.73 -11.62 -6.06
N MET A 70 -8.99 -11.02 -5.13
CA MET A 70 -8.92 -11.48 -3.74
C MET A 70 -10.15 -11.05 -2.95
N ASP A 71 -10.63 -11.92 -2.06
CA ASP A 71 -11.60 -11.57 -1.03
C ASP A 71 -10.93 -10.79 0.13
N ASN A 72 -11.73 -10.29 1.08
CA ASN A 72 -11.22 -9.49 2.20
C ASN A 72 -10.14 -10.24 3.01
N PHE A 73 -10.29 -11.56 3.16
CA PHE A 73 -9.29 -12.38 3.85
C PHE A 73 -7.98 -12.49 3.06
N GLY A 74 -8.07 -12.68 1.73
CA GLY A 74 -6.94 -12.69 0.82
C GLY A 74 -6.20 -11.35 0.81
N ARG A 75 -6.92 -10.23 0.73
CA ARG A 75 -6.34 -8.88 0.77
C ARG A 75 -5.63 -8.60 2.09
N LYS A 76 -6.25 -8.94 3.22
CA LYS A 76 -5.60 -8.81 4.54
C LYS A 76 -4.28 -9.61 4.61
N ASN A 77 -4.28 -10.86 4.15
CA ASN A 77 -3.06 -11.67 4.14
C ASN A 77 -2.01 -11.15 3.14
N HIS A 78 -2.44 -10.55 2.03
CA HIS A 78 -1.55 -9.88 1.09
C HIS A 78 -0.87 -8.67 1.72
N ILE A 79 -1.64 -7.82 2.45
CA ILE A 79 -1.10 -6.70 3.24
C ILE A 79 -0.06 -7.21 4.24
N ILE A 80 -0.38 -8.24 5.02
CA ILE A 80 0.54 -8.82 6.02
C ILE A 80 1.83 -9.31 5.35
N ALA A 81 1.73 -10.01 4.22
CA ALA A 81 2.90 -10.51 3.49
C ALA A 81 3.77 -9.35 2.97
N VAL A 82 3.16 -8.33 2.37
CA VAL A 82 3.84 -7.13 1.88
C VAL A 82 4.53 -6.38 3.02
N CYS A 83 3.84 -6.16 4.14
CA CYS A 83 4.39 -5.49 5.32
C CYS A 83 5.60 -6.25 5.88
N ASN A 84 5.51 -7.57 5.98
CA ASN A 84 6.64 -8.37 6.43
C ASN A 84 7.83 -8.30 5.47
N LYS A 85 7.58 -8.23 4.15
CA LYS A 85 8.66 -8.07 3.17
C LYS A 85 9.27 -6.67 3.19
N LEU A 86 8.47 -5.61 3.40
CA LEU A 86 8.97 -4.24 3.54
C LEU A 86 9.98 -4.10 4.69
N LYS A 87 9.81 -4.84 5.79
CA LYS A 87 10.77 -4.85 6.91
C LYS A 87 12.16 -5.38 6.53
N ASP A 88 12.28 -6.15 5.45
CA ASP A 88 13.60 -6.60 4.95
C ASP A 88 14.36 -5.44 4.26
N HIS A 89 13.65 -4.41 3.82
CA HIS A 89 14.19 -3.33 2.99
C HIS A 89 14.28 -1.99 3.74
N TYR A 90 13.43 -1.77 4.74
CA TYR A 90 13.33 -0.51 5.46
C TYR A 90 13.49 -0.73 6.96
N SER A 91 14.19 0.19 7.60
CA SER A 91 14.18 0.28 9.06
C SER A 91 12.82 0.75 9.57
N LYS A 92 12.49 0.42 10.82
CA LYS A 92 11.29 0.92 11.49
C LYS A 92 11.18 2.45 11.44
N GLU A 93 12.30 3.15 11.59
CA GLU A 93 12.35 4.62 11.53
C GLU A 93 11.99 5.15 10.15
N GLN A 94 12.51 4.55 9.07
CA GLN A 94 12.14 4.92 7.70
C GLN A 94 10.66 4.63 7.44
N LEU A 95 10.15 3.47 7.87
CA LEU A 95 8.72 3.17 7.75
C LEU A 95 7.86 4.20 8.48
N GLN A 96 8.26 4.63 9.68
CA GLN A 96 7.52 5.64 10.45
C GLN A 96 7.60 7.04 9.83
N ASN A 97 8.76 7.45 9.32
CA ASN A 97 9.02 8.83 8.91
C ASN A 97 8.76 9.09 7.43
N GLU A 98 8.87 8.06 6.58
CA GLU A 98 8.74 8.20 5.13
C GLU A 98 7.44 7.57 4.61
N LEU A 99 7.05 6.41 5.12
CA LEU A 99 5.88 5.67 4.61
C LEU A 99 4.58 6.02 5.34
N ALA A 100 4.60 6.10 6.68
CA ALA A 100 3.38 6.36 7.46
C ALA A 100 2.66 7.66 7.07
N PRO A 101 3.36 8.82 6.89
CA PRO A 101 2.69 10.06 6.48
C PRO A 101 2.07 9.96 5.09
N LYS A 102 2.66 9.16 4.18
CA LYS A 102 2.12 8.93 2.84
C LYS A 102 0.89 8.05 2.83
N ILE A 103 0.77 7.13 3.78
CA ILE A 103 -0.45 6.36 3.97
C ILE A 103 -1.56 7.25 4.54
N THR A 104 -1.26 8.12 5.51
CA THR A 104 -2.21 9.14 5.99
C THR A 104 -2.70 10.02 4.83
N GLU A 105 -1.78 10.57 4.05
CA GLU A 105 -2.10 11.41 2.89
C GLU A 105 -2.95 10.67 1.85
N LEU A 106 -2.71 9.38 1.65
CA LEU A 106 -3.49 8.56 0.73
C LEU A 106 -4.95 8.43 1.19
N ILE A 107 -5.18 8.12 2.46
CA ILE A 107 -6.51 7.87 3.02
C ILE A 107 -7.36 9.15 3.06
N ASP A 108 -6.74 10.31 3.16
CA ASP A 108 -7.44 11.61 3.20
C ASP A 108 -7.52 12.28 1.81
N ALA A 109 -7.01 11.64 0.76
CA ALA A 109 -6.76 12.28 -0.54
C ALA A 109 -8.04 12.85 -1.19
N ASP A 110 -9.15 12.13 -1.09
CA ASP A 110 -10.45 12.50 -1.65
C ASP A 110 -11.34 13.30 -0.66
N GLY A 111 -10.82 13.55 0.56
CA GLY A 111 -11.54 14.18 1.67
C GLY A 111 -12.60 13.29 2.33
N MET A 112 -12.56 11.97 2.12
CA MET A 112 -13.43 10.99 2.75
C MET A 112 -12.61 9.87 3.40
N VAL A 113 -12.70 9.73 4.72
CA VAL A 113 -12.09 8.60 5.42
C VAL A 113 -13.11 7.46 5.57
N LEU A 114 -12.94 6.38 4.81
CA LEU A 114 -13.84 5.22 4.86
C LEU A 114 -13.37 4.17 5.88
N SER A 115 -14.32 3.50 6.54
CA SER A 115 -14.00 2.49 7.55
C SER A 115 -13.16 1.33 6.99
N ALA A 116 -13.31 1.01 5.70
CA ALA A 116 -12.55 -0.06 5.05
C ALA A 116 -11.05 0.31 4.88
N GLU A 117 -10.74 1.57 4.58
CA GLU A 117 -9.38 2.09 4.53
C GLU A 117 -8.77 2.11 5.93
N VAL A 118 -9.51 2.60 6.92
CA VAL A 118 -9.07 2.64 8.33
C VAL A 118 -8.76 1.23 8.84
N ASP A 119 -9.63 0.26 8.58
CA ASP A 119 -9.40 -1.14 8.96
C ASP A 119 -8.14 -1.71 8.29
N SER A 120 -7.92 -1.39 7.02
CA SER A 120 -6.74 -1.84 6.27
C SER A 120 -5.47 -1.18 6.78
N ALA A 121 -5.51 0.14 7.05
CA ALA A 121 -4.42 0.91 7.60
C ALA A 121 -4.06 0.46 9.02
N ALA A 122 -5.05 0.08 9.84
CA ALA A 122 -4.80 -0.50 11.16
C ALA A 122 -4.00 -1.81 11.07
N VAL A 123 -4.28 -2.67 10.08
CA VAL A 123 -3.47 -3.87 9.81
C VAL A 123 -2.04 -3.47 9.42
N VAL A 124 -1.88 -2.46 8.57
CA VAL A 124 -0.54 -1.96 8.18
C VAL A 124 0.23 -1.44 9.39
N ALA A 125 -0.40 -0.61 10.23
CA ALA A 125 0.19 -0.04 11.43
C ALA A 125 0.63 -1.13 12.42
N GLU A 126 -0.25 -2.11 12.68
CA GLU A 126 0.04 -3.26 13.55
C GLU A 126 1.23 -4.06 13.01
N GLU A 127 1.18 -4.44 11.73
CA GLU A 127 2.21 -5.29 11.13
C GLU A 127 3.56 -4.57 11.05
N LEU A 128 3.62 -3.33 10.59
CA LEU A 128 4.87 -2.57 10.50
C LEU A 128 5.35 -2.04 11.86
N GLY A 129 4.47 -2.02 12.87
CA GLY A 129 4.75 -1.46 14.19
C GLY A 129 4.90 0.07 14.18
N ILE A 130 4.21 0.75 13.27
CA ILE A 130 4.24 2.22 13.06
C ILE A 130 2.90 2.84 13.50
N ILE A 131 2.87 4.17 13.57
CA ILE A 131 1.66 4.95 13.82
C ILE A 131 1.28 5.63 12.50
N ILE A 132 0.04 5.40 12.05
CA ILE A 132 -0.61 6.11 10.95
C ILE A 132 -1.65 7.01 11.60
N ASP A 133 -1.51 8.32 11.42
CA ASP A 133 -2.38 9.32 12.04
C ASP A 133 -3.52 9.61 11.06
N ILE A 134 -4.72 9.12 11.34
CA ILE A 134 -5.90 9.35 10.50
C ILE A 134 -6.83 10.23 11.31
N SER A 135 -7.11 11.44 10.81
CA SER A 135 -8.08 12.33 11.43
C SER A 135 -9.49 11.80 11.21
N GLU A 136 -10.14 11.35 12.29
CA GLU A 136 -11.59 11.15 12.32
C GLU A 136 -12.24 12.53 12.54
N ASP A 137 -12.58 13.24 11.47
CA ASP A 137 -13.44 14.43 11.55
C ASP A 137 -14.92 14.08 11.78
#